data_AF-M4CKG3-F1
#
_entry.id   AF-M4CKG3-F1
#
_cell.length_a   1.000
_cell.length_b   1.000
_cell.length_c   1.000
_cell.angle_alpha   90.00
_cell.angle_beta   90.00
_cell.angle_gamma   90.00
#
_symmetry.space_group_name_H-M   'P 1'
#
loop_
_entity.id
_entity.type
_entity.pdbx_description
1 polymer ?
#
loop_
_entity_poly.entity_id
_entity_poly.type
_entity_poly.pdbx_seq_one_letter_code
_entity_poly.pdbx_strand_id
1 'polypeptide(L)'
;MDKYATCFAVGIQKVVEAFNGEGGDVSNKKNKNKTVDINGFQVLASQVTKVRKIFTAHPDIALDFKPTIQEVKTAYMNVLLRVIKTLHKPPKSLSETRLSKASSELSELMKVGFKLDWLRLKLDGVSLERKKINVDGSQERVKNLELMELSLKYDSLNTKLDEVSLERKKKDDTNDSRANQVEEHVKNLELMELSLKLDSLERKKADDTNESRARQVEKRVKNLELMDVELNKCCNSNLDDLAWKKSYDAIFFKQIEDRVMGVEFKLDSLNTKLEEISKEKKKADDADGSLVQQLEESVKNIELMVSHLKVELDKKKNISSADGFLLVD
;
A
#
# COMPACT_ATOMS: atom_id res chain seq x y z
N MET A 1 9.77 -10.14 30.99
CA MET A 1 9.44 -9.50 29.69
C MET A 1 8.12 -8.72 29.76
N ASP A 2 7.43 -8.69 30.90
CA ASP A 2 6.04 -8.20 31.01
C ASP A 2 5.87 -6.68 31.10
N LYS A 3 6.91 -5.95 31.51
CA LYS A 3 6.81 -4.47 31.64
C LYS A 3 6.70 -3.76 30.28
N TYR A 4 7.33 -4.29 29.23
CA TYR A 4 7.29 -3.70 27.89
C TYR A 4 5.97 -3.99 27.16
N ALA A 5 5.41 -5.20 27.33
CA ALA A 5 4.10 -5.55 26.79
C ALA A 5 3.00 -4.70 27.45
N THR A 6 3.08 -4.49 28.77
CA THR A 6 2.13 -3.64 29.50
C THR A 6 2.24 -2.17 29.07
N CYS A 7 3.46 -1.64 28.89
CA CYS A 7 3.65 -0.27 28.39
C CYS A 7 3.15 -0.07 26.95
N PHE A 8 3.32 -1.06 26.06
CA PHE A 8 2.82 -0.98 24.68
C PHE A 8 1.29 -1.05 24.62
N ALA A 9 0.67 -1.93 25.41
CA ALA A 9 -0.78 -2.03 25.54
C ALA A 9 -1.40 -0.75 26.15
N VAL A 10 -0.78 -0.19 27.20
CA VAL A 10 -1.21 1.08 27.80
C VAL A 10 -1.01 2.25 26.82
N GLY A 11 0.05 2.23 26.01
CA GLY A 11 0.28 3.21 24.96
C GLY A 11 -0.79 3.18 23.87
N ILE A 12 -1.19 1.99 23.41
CA ILE A 12 -2.26 1.83 22.43
C ILE A 12 -3.62 2.22 23.02
N GLN A 13 -3.90 1.84 24.28
CA GLN A 13 -5.12 2.23 24.98
C GLN A 13 -5.24 3.76 25.12
N LYS A 14 -4.15 4.45 25.50
CA LYS A 14 -4.11 5.93 25.57
C LYS A 14 -4.30 6.60 24.22
N VAL A 15 -3.77 6.02 23.13
CA VAL A 15 -3.98 6.52 21.78
C VAL A 15 -5.45 6.35 21.35
N VAL A 16 -6.08 5.23 21.69
CA VAL A 16 -7.52 4.99 21.44
C VAL A 16 -8.40 5.94 22.25
N GLU A 17 -8.05 6.22 23.51
CA GLU A 17 -8.78 7.15 24.38
C GLU A 17 -8.62 8.62 23.93
N ALA A 18 -7.43 9.02 23.48
CA ALA A 18 -7.21 10.34 22.88
C ALA A 18 -7.98 10.56 21.56
N PHE A 19 -8.42 9.49 20.88
CA PHE A 19 -9.30 9.58 19.71
C PHE A 19 -10.77 9.87 20.03
N ASN A 20 -11.18 9.74 21.30
CA ASN A 20 -12.54 10.01 21.76
C ASN A 20 -12.68 11.37 22.48
N GLY A 21 -11.75 12.29 22.24
CA GLY A 21 -11.61 13.55 22.97
C GLY A 21 -12.90 14.33 23.24
N GLU A 22 -13.08 14.61 24.54
CA GLU A 22 -13.73 15.75 25.17
C GLU A 22 -15.12 16.20 24.71
N GLY A 23 -16.09 15.79 25.54
CA GLY A 23 -17.37 16.47 25.74
C GLY A 23 -18.08 15.88 26.96
N GLY A 24 -17.81 16.44 28.14
CA GLY A 24 -18.71 16.50 29.29
C GLY A 24 -19.33 15.22 29.89
N ASP A 25 -18.87 14.94 31.11
CA ASP A 25 -19.58 14.37 32.26
C ASP A 25 -19.99 12.89 32.31
N VAL A 26 -19.93 12.39 33.54
CA VAL A 26 -19.95 11.03 34.03
C VAL A 26 -21.26 10.31 33.69
N SER A 27 -21.17 9.22 32.92
CA SER A 27 -21.89 8.00 33.31
C SER A 27 -21.21 6.75 32.75
N ASN A 28 -20.93 5.85 33.69
CA ASN A 28 -20.38 4.53 33.53
C ASN A 28 -21.23 3.69 32.57
N LYS A 29 -20.91 3.67 31.27
CA LYS A 29 -21.46 2.70 30.34
C LYS A 29 -20.31 1.91 29.72
N LYS A 30 -20.06 0.73 30.30
CA LYS A 30 -19.40 -0.40 29.64
C LYS A 30 -20.18 -0.75 28.36
N ASN A 31 -20.08 0.06 27.32
CA ASN A 31 -20.36 -0.38 25.97
C ASN A 31 -19.20 -1.28 25.60
N LYS A 32 -19.37 -2.59 25.80
CA LYS A 32 -18.62 -3.58 25.05
C LYS A 32 -18.93 -3.30 23.58
N ASN A 33 -18.10 -2.47 22.94
CA ASN A 33 -18.20 -2.18 21.52
C ASN A 33 -18.10 -3.53 20.80
N LYS A 34 -19.23 -4.03 20.29
CA LYS A 34 -19.26 -5.32 19.61
C LYS A 34 -18.37 -5.20 18.38
N THR A 35 -17.22 -5.88 18.43
CA THR A 35 -16.31 -6.04 17.31
C THR A 35 -16.74 -7.28 16.54
N VAL A 36 -16.61 -7.21 15.21
CA VAL A 36 -16.90 -8.29 14.28
C VAL A 36 -15.60 -8.60 13.54
N ASP A 37 -15.26 -9.88 13.43
CA ASP A 37 -14.12 -10.30 12.63
C ASP A 37 -14.46 -10.26 11.14
N ILE A 38 -13.60 -9.63 10.34
CA ILE A 38 -13.67 -9.59 8.88
C ILE A 38 -12.30 -9.94 8.35
N ASN A 39 -12.18 -11.09 7.70
CA ASN A 39 -10.94 -11.59 7.10
C ASN A 39 -9.76 -11.57 8.10
N GLY A 40 -10.01 -11.91 9.37
CA GLY A 40 -8.99 -11.92 10.43
C GLY A 40 -8.71 -10.57 11.10
N PHE A 41 -9.46 -9.51 10.77
CA PHE A 41 -9.40 -8.21 11.42
C PHE A 41 -10.63 -7.98 12.31
N GLN A 42 -10.41 -7.59 13.57
CA GLN A 42 -11.49 -7.14 14.45
C GLN A 42 -11.88 -5.70 14.12
N VAL A 43 -13.15 -5.50 13.78
CA VAL A 43 -13.68 -4.21 13.31
C VAL A 43 -14.92 -3.84 14.11
N LEU A 44 -15.09 -2.56 14.45
CA LEU A 44 -16.31 -2.09 15.11
C LEU A 44 -17.54 -2.34 14.22
N ALA A 45 -18.67 -2.75 14.81
CA ALA A 45 -19.92 -3.00 14.07
C ALA A 45 -20.31 -1.84 13.12
N SER A 46 -20.07 -0.59 13.52
CA SER A 46 -20.35 0.62 12.71
C SER A 46 -19.47 0.77 11.47
N GLN A 47 -18.38 0.03 11.37
CA GLN A 47 -17.40 0.09 10.27
C GLN A 47 -17.45 -1.14 9.37
N VAL A 48 -18.14 -2.22 9.77
CA VAL A 48 -18.20 -3.52 9.07
C VAL A 48 -18.53 -3.36 7.59
N THR A 49 -19.55 -2.59 7.26
CA THR A 49 -19.97 -2.40 5.86
C THR A 49 -18.88 -1.76 5.00
N LYS A 50 -18.10 -0.82 5.56
CA LYS A 50 -17.01 -0.15 4.84
C LYS A 50 -15.85 -1.10 4.61
N VAL A 51 -15.46 -1.85 5.64
CA VAL A 51 -14.37 -2.82 5.55
C VAL A 51 -14.71 -3.94 4.58
N ARG A 52 -15.94 -4.48 4.62
CA ARG A 52 -16.39 -5.49 3.67
C ARG A 52 -16.29 -5.00 2.22
N LYS A 53 -16.73 -3.77 1.93
CA LYS A 53 -16.60 -3.17 0.60
C LYS A 53 -15.15 -3.08 0.12
N ILE A 54 -14.22 -2.77 1.03
CA ILE A 54 -12.78 -2.70 0.70
C ILE A 54 -12.28 -4.08 0.27
N PHE A 55 -12.55 -5.13 1.05
CA PHE A 55 -12.12 -6.49 0.71
C PHE A 55 -12.85 -7.06 -0.52
N THR A 56 -14.08 -6.64 -0.80
CA THR A 56 -14.76 -7.02 -2.04
C THR A 56 -14.14 -6.34 -3.26
N ALA A 57 -13.76 -5.06 -3.16
CA ALA A 57 -13.12 -4.33 -4.26
C ALA A 57 -11.65 -4.71 -4.45
N HIS A 58 -10.96 -5.07 -3.36
CA HIS A 58 -9.55 -5.41 -3.32
C HIS A 58 -9.32 -6.66 -2.45
N PRO A 59 -9.60 -7.87 -2.97
CA PRO A 59 -9.49 -9.11 -2.19
C PRO A 59 -8.07 -9.41 -1.70
N ASP A 60 -7.06 -8.96 -2.44
CA ASP A 60 -5.63 -9.17 -2.19
C ASP A 60 -5.00 -8.08 -1.29
N ILE A 61 -5.79 -7.11 -0.83
CA ILE A 61 -5.32 -5.92 -0.11
C ILE A 61 -4.45 -6.23 1.11
N ALA A 62 -4.69 -7.36 1.79
CA ALA A 62 -3.98 -7.77 2.99
C ALA A 62 -3.33 -9.15 2.85
N LEU A 63 -3.07 -9.61 1.62
CA LEU A 63 -2.54 -10.95 1.36
C LEU A 63 -1.14 -11.15 1.95
N ASP A 64 -0.29 -10.12 1.88
CA ASP A 64 1.09 -10.14 2.42
C ASP A 64 1.20 -9.51 3.82
N PHE A 65 0.05 -9.31 4.50
CA PHE A 65 0.00 -8.61 5.78
C PHE A 65 0.70 -9.40 6.89
N LYS A 66 1.78 -8.83 7.44
CA LYS A 66 2.69 -9.52 8.37
C LYS A 66 2.21 -9.57 9.83
N PRO A 67 1.61 -8.51 10.41
CA PRO A 67 1.25 -8.52 11.83
C PRO A 67 0.26 -9.61 12.21
N THR A 68 0.57 -10.38 13.25
CA THR A 68 -0.26 -11.49 13.74
C THR A 68 -1.11 -11.11 14.94
N ILE A 69 -0.65 -10.17 15.77
CA ILE A 69 -1.30 -9.69 17.01
C ILE A 69 -2.59 -8.93 16.67
N GLN A 70 -3.69 -9.24 17.36
CA GLN A 70 -5.03 -8.78 16.99
C GLN A 70 -5.27 -7.29 17.23
N GLU A 71 -4.73 -6.75 18.32
CA GLU A 71 -4.78 -5.33 18.65
C GLU A 71 -4.02 -4.52 17.60
N VAL A 72 -2.89 -5.06 17.14
CA VAL A 72 -2.06 -4.46 16.10
C VAL A 72 -2.75 -4.49 14.74
N LYS A 73 -3.34 -5.63 14.34
CA LYS A 73 -4.22 -5.75 13.16
C LYS A 73 -5.31 -4.68 13.15
N THR A 74 -5.99 -4.53 14.28
CA THR A 74 -7.07 -3.56 14.46
C THR A 74 -6.55 -2.13 14.35
N ALA A 75 -5.40 -1.82 14.94
CA ALA A 75 -4.79 -0.50 14.83
C ALA A 75 -4.46 -0.14 13.37
N TYR A 76 -3.85 -1.05 12.62
CA TYR A 76 -3.55 -0.82 11.20
C TYR A 76 -4.81 -0.66 10.35
N MET A 77 -5.85 -1.47 10.60
CA MET A 77 -7.14 -1.33 9.90
C MET A 77 -7.76 0.06 10.15
N ASN A 78 -7.68 0.58 11.38
CA ASN A 78 -8.15 1.92 11.70
C ASN A 78 -7.36 3.01 10.98
N VAL A 79 -6.03 2.85 10.85
CA VAL A 79 -5.20 3.77 10.05
C VAL A 79 -5.60 3.71 8.57
N LEU A 80 -5.79 2.53 8.00
CA LEU A 80 -6.25 2.36 6.63
C LEU A 80 -7.59 3.07 6.38
N LEU A 81 -8.58 2.86 7.25
CA LEU A 81 -9.87 3.54 7.17
C LEU A 81 -9.75 5.06 7.28
N ARG A 82 -8.81 5.56 8.10
CA ARG A 82 -8.51 6.99 8.27
C ARG A 82 -7.94 7.59 7.00
N VAL A 83 -6.97 6.92 6.36
CA VAL A 83 -6.37 7.35 5.10
C VAL A 83 -7.44 7.41 4.02
N ILE A 84 -8.23 6.34 3.84
CA ILE A 84 -9.33 6.29 2.87
C ILE A 84 -10.34 7.43 3.11
N LYS A 85 -10.75 7.65 4.36
CA LYS A 85 -11.66 8.75 4.71
C LYS A 85 -11.06 10.13 4.40
N THR A 86 -9.75 10.29 4.56
CA THR A 86 -9.06 11.55 4.26
C THR A 86 -9.01 11.79 2.75
N LEU A 87 -8.66 10.79 1.95
CA LEU A 87 -8.59 10.89 0.48
C LEU A 87 -9.95 10.92 -0.23
N HIS A 88 -11.03 10.58 0.46
CA HIS A 88 -12.38 10.77 -0.07
C HIS A 88 -12.83 12.24 -0.02
N LYS A 89 -12.20 13.08 0.81
CA LYS A 89 -12.60 14.48 0.92
C LYS A 89 -12.25 15.25 -0.36
N PRO A 90 -13.00 16.32 -0.69
CA PRO A 90 -12.68 17.16 -1.83
C PRO A 90 -11.24 17.70 -1.75
N PRO A 91 -10.44 17.68 -2.83
CA PRO A 91 -9.05 18.14 -2.83
C PRO A 91 -8.88 19.56 -2.28
N LYS A 92 -9.85 20.45 -2.56
CA LYS A 92 -9.89 21.84 -2.07
C LYS A 92 -9.97 21.97 -0.55
N SER A 93 -10.51 20.95 0.14
CA SER A 93 -10.67 20.93 1.60
C SER A 93 -9.47 20.32 2.34
N LEU A 94 -8.50 19.78 1.59
CA LEU A 94 -7.34 19.10 2.15
C LEU A 94 -6.13 20.03 2.18
N SER A 95 -5.56 20.22 3.37
CA SER A 95 -4.30 20.94 3.54
C SER A 95 -3.11 20.07 3.12
N GLU A 96 -1.99 20.71 2.82
CA GLU A 96 -0.74 20.02 2.44
C GLU A 96 -0.30 19.09 3.55
N THR A 97 -0.35 19.58 4.79
CA THR A 97 -0.03 18.82 6.01
C THR A 97 -0.85 17.53 6.15
N ARG A 98 -2.13 17.55 5.75
CA ARG A 98 -2.99 16.35 5.79
C ARG A 98 -2.64 15.37 4.68
N LEU A 99 -2.26 15.86 3.50
CA LEU A 99 -1.79 15.02 2.40
C LEU A 99 -0.45 14.37 2.73
N SER A 100 0.51 15.12 3.29
CA SER A 100 1.81 14.59 3.71
C SER A 100 1.65 13.54 4.81
N LYS A 101 0.76 13.77 5.79
CA LYS A 101 0.46 12.79 6.84
C LYS A 101 -0.21 11.53 6.28
N ALA A 102 -1.18 11.67 5.37
CA ALA A 102 -1.80 10.53 4.72
C ALA A 102 -0.79 9.73 3.89
N SER A 103 0.15 10.42 3.23
CA SER A 103 1.24 9.81 2.47
C SER A 103 2.17 8.98 3.36
N SER A 104 2.58 9.52 4.51
CA SER A 104 3.43 8.78 5.45
C SER A 104 2.72 7.58 6.08
N GLU A 105 1.46 7.75 6.50
CA GLU A 105 0.62 6.64 7.00
C GLU A 105 0.43 5.54 5.94
N LEU A 106 0.23 5.92 4.67
CA LEU A 106 0.10 4.97 3.56
C LEU A 106 1.39 4.17 3.33
N SER A 107 2.55 4.84 3.38
CA SER A 107 3.85 4.19 3.24
C SER A 107 4.10 3.15 4.35
N GLU A 108 3.76 3.48 5.60
CA GLU A 108 3.87 2.53 6.72
C GLU A 108 2.94 1.33 6.56
N LEU A 109 1.71 1.54 6.07
CA LEU A 109 0.78 0.44 5.77
C LEU A 109 1.32 -0.51 4.69
N MET A 110 1.99 0.01 3.66
CA MET A 110 2.60 -0.82 2.62
C MET A 110 3.78 -1.63 3.17
N LYS A 111 4.62 -1.06 4.04
CA LYS A 111 5.76 -1.77 4.67
C LYS A 111 5.32 -3.00 5.47
N VAL A 112 4.16 -2.93 6.10
CA VAL A 112 3.59 -4.05 6.87
C VAL A 112 2.82 -5.06 6.01
N GLY A 113 2.76 -4.85 4.70
CA GLY A 113 2.28 -5.83 3.72
C GLY A 113 0.89 -5.56 3.16
N PHE A 114 0.32 -4.36 3.34
CA PHE A 114 -0.89 -4.00 2.60
C PHE A 114 -0.57 -3.64 1.14
N LYS A 115 -1.34 -4.17 0.19
CA LYS A 115 -1.30 -3.82 -1.24
C LYS A 115 -2.20 -2.62 -1.52
N LEU A 116 -1.63 -1.41 -1.49
CA LEU A 116 -2.37 -0.14 -1.55
C LEU A 116 -2.02 0.74 -2.75
N ASP A 117 -1.57 0.14 -3.85
CA ASP A 117 -1.16 0.88 -5.05
C ASP A 117 -2.27 1.77 -5.61
N TRP A 118 -3.52 1.32 -5.54
CA TRP A 118 -4.69 2.09 -5.94
C TRP A 118 -4.93 3.34 -5.07
N LEU A 119 -4.61 3.29 -3.77
CA LEU A 119 -4.69 4.47 -2.89
C LEU A 119 -3.54 5.44 -3.15
N ARG A 120 -2.36 4.91 -3.48
CA ARG A 120 -1.20 5.72 -3.86
C ARG A 120 -1.48 6.54 -5.11
N LEU A 121 -1.97 5.90 -6.17
CA LEU A 121 -2.41 6.58 -7.38
C LEU A 121 -3.48 7.65 -7.11
N LYS A 122 -4.45 7.34 -6.23
CA LYS A 122 -5.49 8.30 -5.84
C LYS A 122 -4.93 9.51 -5.09
N LEU A 123 -3.94 9.32 -4.21
CA LEU A 123 -3.26 10.39 -3.50
C LEU A 123 -2.52 11.33 -4.48
N ASP A 124 -1.82 10.77 -5.46
CA ASP A 124 -1.11 11.54 -6.48
C ASP A 124 -2.08 12.40 -7.31
N GLY A 125 -3.24 11.84 -7.67
CA GLY A 125 -4.31 12.57 -8.35
C GLY A 125 -4.84 13.76 -7.52
N VAL A 126 -5.13 13.55 -6.24
CA VAL A 126 -5.61 14.61 -5.32
C VAL A 126 -4.57 15.72 -5.16
N SER A 127 -3.28 15.37 -5.09
CA SER A 127 -2.17 16.33 -5.01
C SER A 127 -2.06 17.18 -6.28
N LEU A 128 -2.19 16.55 -7.46
CA LEU A 128 -2.12 17.23 -8.75
C LEU A 128 -3.32 18.16 -8.99
N GLU A 129 -4.53 17.73 -8.63
CA GLU A 129 -5.74 18.54 -8.79
C GLU A 129 -5.68 19.82 -7.94
N ARG A 130 -5.14 19.76 -6.72
CA ARG A 130 -4.93 20.94 -5.89
C ARG A 130 -3.91 21.92 -6.49
N LYS A 131 -2.83 21.42 -7.12
CA LYS A 131 -1.82 22.28 -7.76
C LYS A 131 -2.39 23.09 -8.93
N LYS A 132 -3.38 22.57 -9.65
CA LYS A 132 -4.05 23.28 -10.77
C LYS A 132 -4.84 24.51 -10.32
N ILE A 133 -5.42 24.48 -9.11
CA ILE A 133 -6.34 25.51 -8.62
C ILE A 133 -5.61 26.73 -8.05
N ASN A 134 -4.41 26.55 -7.49
CA ASN A 134 -3.62 27.67 -6.93
C ASN A 134 -3.08 28.64 -8.01
N VAL A 135 -3.17 28.29 -9.29
CA VAL A 135 -2.70 29.11 -10.42
C VAL A 135 -3.82 29.99 -11.00
N ASP A 136 -5.09 29.77 -10.64
CA ASP A 136 -6.28 30.33 -11.32
C ASP A 136 -7.19 31.20 -10.42
N GLY A 137 -6.62 31.86 -9.40
CA GLY A 137 -7.37 32.78 -8.53
C GLY A 137 -7.64 34.17 -9.14
N SER A 138 -7.08 34.47 -10.31
CA SER A 138 -7.10 35.79 -10.94
C SER A 138 -8.31 36.03 -11.85
N GLN A 139 -8.95 34.98 -12.37
CA GLN A 139 -9.99 35.13 -13.39
C GLN A 139 -11.34 35.66 -12.84
N GLU A 140 -11.66 35.41 -11.57
CA GLU A 140 -12.91 35.85 -10.93
C GLU A 140 -12.88 37.34 -10.55
N ARG A 141 -11.70 37.87 -10.18
CA ARG A 141 -11.53 39.27 -9.76
C ARG A 141 -11.55 40.26 -10.92
N VAL A 142 -11.09 39.85 -12.11
CA VAL A 142 -11.07 40.70 -13.31
C VAL A 142 -12.49 40.94 -13.83
N LYS A 143 -13.34 39.89 -13.86
CA LYS A 143 -14.73 40.00 -14.31
C LYS A 143 -15.56 40.98 -13.45
N ASN A 144 -15.35 40.99 -12.13
CA ASN A 144 -16.06 41.92 -11.25
C ASN A 144 -15.59 43.39 -11.40
N LEU A 145 -14.33 43.62 -11.78
CA LEU A 145 -13.81 44.96 -12.03
C LEU A 145 -14.32 45.54 -13.36
N GLU A 146 -14.36 44.74 -14.42
CA GLU A 146 -14.93 45.14 -15.72
C GLU A 146 -16.42 45.49 -15.62
N LEU A 147 -17.17 44.73 -14.82
CA LEU A 147 -18.60 44.94 -14.61
C LEU A 147 -18.87 46.25 -13.84
N MET A 148 -18.02 46.60 -12.87
CA MET A 148 -18.10 47.86 -12.14
C MET A 148 -17.74 49.07 -13.01
N GLU A 149 -16.76 48.94 -13.91
CA GLU A 149 -16.37 50.01 -14.84
C GLU A 149 -17.47 50.31 -15.88
N LEU A 150 -18.16 49.28 -16.38
CA LEU A 150 -19.30 49.46 -17.28
C LEU A 150 -20.49 50.15 -16.59
N SER A 151 -20.76 49.82 -15.32
CA SER A 151 -21.86 50.45 -14.58
C SER A 151 -21.64 51.96 -14.38
N LEU A 152 -20.41 52.37 -14.06
CA LEU A 152 -20.06 53.79 -13.87
C LEU A 152 -20.14 54.61 -15.18
N LYS A 153 -19.81 53.99 -16.33
CA LYS A 153 -19.92 54.64 -17.64
C LYS A 153 -21.37 54.86 -18.06
N TYR A 154 -22.28 53.95 -17.69
CA TYR A 154 -23.70 54.07 -17.98
C TYR A 154 -24.34 55.24 -17.22
N ASP A 155 -24.06 55.36 -15.92
CA ASP A 155 -24.58 56.45 -15.09
C ASP A 155 -24.10 57.84 -15.57
N SER A 156 -22.86 57.93 -16.06
CA SER A 156 -22.32 59.19 -16.62
C SER A 156 -22.97 59.60 -17.95
N LEU A 157 -23.44 58.65 -18.76
CA LEU A 157 -24.16 58.95 -20.00
C LEU A 157 -25.59 59.40 -19.72
N ASN A 158 -26.23 58.80 -18.71
CA ASN A 158 -27.61 59.11 -18.36
C ASN A 158 -27.74 60.56 -17.83
N THR A 159 -26.77 61.04 -17.05
CA THR A 159 -26.76 62.42 -16.55
C THR A 159 -26.55 63.47 -17.65
N LYS A 160 -25.74 63.18 -18.67
CA LYS A 160 -25.54 64.08 -19.83
C LYS A 160 -26.79 64.19 -20.72
N LEU A 161 -27.60 63.14 -20.78
CA LEU A 161 -28.85 63.14 -21.57
C LEU A 161 -29.94 63.99 -20.91
N ASP A 162 -30.01 63.96 -19.58
CA ASP A 162 -30.94 64.78 -18.80
C ASP A 162 -30.58 66.28 -18.87
N GLU A 163 -29.29 66.61 -18.89
CA GLU A 163 -28.78 67.98 -19.07
C GLU A 163 -29.20 68.57 -20.43
N VAL A 164 -29.05 67.80 -21.52
CA VAL A 164 -29.47 68.19 -22.88
C VAL A 164 -31.00 68.29 -23.02
N SER A 165 -31.75 67.54 -22.22
CA SER A 165 -33.22 67.61 -22.22
C SER A 165 -33.76 68.84 -21.47
N LEU A 166 -33.01 69.35 -20.49
CA LEU A 166 -33.38 70.54 -19.70
C LEU A 166 -33.12 71.87 -20.43
N GLU A 167 -32.16 71.93 -21.35
CA GLU A 167 -31.86 73.14 -22.13
C GLU A 167 -32.93 73.49 -23.18
N ARG A 168 -33.87 72.57 -23.50
CA ARG A 168 -34.92 72.76 -24.52
C ARG A 168 -36.16 73.55 -24.06
N LYS A 169 -36.07 74.37 -23.01
CA LYS A 169 -37.21 75.14 -22.48
C LYS A 169 -37.02 76.66 -22.43
N LYS A 170 -36.48 77.30 -23.48
CA LYS A 170 -36.68 78.75 -23.73
C LYS A 170 -36.73 79.11 -25.23
N LYS A 171 -37.94 79.54 -25.64
CA LYS A 171 -38.38 80.53 -26.65
C LYS A 171 -37.72 80.73 -28.04
N ASP A 172 -38.63 80.78 -29.03
CA ASP A 172 -38.80 81.61 -30.25
C ASP A 172 -37.79 81.63 -31.44
N ASP A 173 -38.40 81.39 -32.61
CA ASP A 173 -38.15 81.83 -34.00
C ASP A 173 -36.73 81.95 -34.55
N THR A 174 -36.29 80.93 -35.32
CA THR A 174 -35.68 81.04 -36.67
C THR A 174 -35.41 79.61 -37.18
N ASN A 175 -36.19 79.13 -38.15
CA ASN A 175 -36.16 77.72 -38.60
C ASN A 175 -34.84 77.34 -39.33
N ASP A 176 -34.10 78.33 -39.85
CA ASP A 176 -32.88 78.13 -40.64
C ASP A 176 -31.63 77.90 -39.78
N SER A 177 -31.54 78.56 -38.62
CA SER A 177 -30.44 78.35 -37.66
C SER A 177 -30.53 76.97 -36.99
N ARG A 178 -31.77 76.48 -36.76
CA ARG A 178 -32.05 75.17 -36.18
C ARG A 178 -31.62 74.02 -37.09
N ALA A 179 -31.84 74.16 -38.40
CA ALA A 179 -31.44 73.14 -39.38
C ALA A 179 -29.90 73.00 -39.41
N ASN A 180 -29.18 74.12 -39.46
CA ASN A 180 -27.72 74.12 -39.47
C ASN A 180 -27.12 73.54 -38.17
N GLN A 181 -27.69 73.86 -37.01
CA GLN A 181 -27.22 73.33 -35.73
C GLN A 181 -27.51 71.82 -35.59
N VAL A 182 -28.70 71.37 -36.03
CA VAL A 182 -29.02 69.92 -36.06
C VAL A 182 -28.11 69.19 -37.04
N GLU A 183 -27.82 69.77 -38.21
CA GLU A 183 -26.89 69.18 -39.18
C GLU A 183 -25.47 69.07 -38.61
N GLU A 184 -25.00 70.07 -37.86
CA GLU A 184 -23.72 70.02 -37.15
C GLU A 184 -23.71 68.96 -36.05
N HIS A 185 -24.79 68.84 -35.26
CA HIS A 185 -24.93 67.78 -34.26
C HIS A 185 -24.98 66.38 -34.87
N VAL A 186 -25.64 66.21 -36.02
CA VAL A 186 -25.66 64.94 -36.76
C VAL A 186 -24.26 64.59 -37.25
N LYS A 187 -23.52 65.55 -37.82
CA LYS A 187 -22.11 65.35 -38.23
C LYS A 187 -21.23 64.97 -37.04
N ASN A 188 -21.42 65.59 -35.88
CA ASN A 188 -20.68 65.25 -34.66
C ASN A 188 -21.05 63.86 -34.12
N LEU A 189 -22.30 63.44 -34.22
CA LEU A 189 -22.74 62.09 -33.84
C LEU A 189 -22.19 61.03 -34.80
N GLU A 190 -22.19 61.29 -36.10
CA GLU A 190 -21.57 60.41 -37.09
C GLU A 190 -20.06 60.28 -36.86
N LEU A 191 -19.37 61.38 -36.53
CA LEU A 191 -17.95 61.35 -36.17
C LEU A 191 -17.70 60.55 -34.89
N MET A 192 -18.56 60.68 -33.87
CA MET A 192 -18.46 59.89 -32.64
C MET A 192 -18.70 58.40 -32.91
N GLU A 193 -19.67 58.04 -33.76
CA GLU A 193 -19.94 56.67 -34.16
C GLU A 193 -18.75 56.05 -34.91
N LEU A 194 -18.11 56.82 -35.81
CA LEU A 194 -16.89 56.39 -36.50
C LEU A 194 -15.70 56.25 -35.56
N SER A 195 -15.53 57.17 -34.59
CA SER A 195 -14.47 57.08 -33.58
C SER A 195 -14.64 55.83 -32.71
N LEU A 196 -15.86 55.53 -32.26
CA LEU A 196 -16.16 54.32 -31.48
C LEU A 196 -15.93 53.03 -32.29
N LYS A 197 -16.25 53.04 -33.58
CA LYS A 197 -15.96 51.92 -34.49
C LYS A 197 -14.46 51.72 -34.68
N LEU A 198 -13.69 52.80 -34.79
CA LEU A 198 -12.22 52.75 -34.91
C LEU A 198 -11.58 52.16 -33.65
N ASP A 199 -11.97 52.64 -32.46
CA ASP A 199 -11.50 52.12 -31.16
C ASP A 199 -11.86 50.64 -30.98
N SER A 200 -13.01 50.20 -31.51
CA SER A 200 -13.39 48.78 -31.51
C SER A 200 -12.53 47.93 -32.43
N LEU A 201 -12.01 48.50 -33.53
CA LEU A 201 -11.24 47.78 -34.54
C LEU A 201 -9.75 47.74 -34.17
N GLU A 202 -9.23 48.80 -33.55
CA GLU A 202 -7.90 48.82 -32.93
C GLU A 202 -7.80 47.85 -31.75
N ARG A 203 -8.82 47.77 -30.89
CA ARG A 203 -8.89 46.76 -29.82
C ARG A 203 -8.94 45.31 -30.33
N LYS A 204 -9.41 45.07 -31.56
CA LYS A 204 -9.34 43.74 -32.21
C LYS A 204 -7.95 43.41 -32.76
N LYS A 205 -7.10 44.41 -33.03
CA LYS A 205 -5.71 44.22 -33.48
C LYS A 205 -4.71 44.13 -32.33
N ALA A 206 -4.98 44.78 -31.19
CA ALA A 206 -4.12 44.82 -30.01
C ALA A 206 -4.47 43.75 -28.95
N ASP A 207 -4.92 42.56 -29.36
CA ASP A 207 -5.13 41.45 -28.42
C ASP A 207 -3.79 40.74 -28.16
N ASP A 208 -2.85 41.47 -27.54
CA ASP A 208 -1.52 41.03 -27.08
C ASP A 208 -1.59 39.78 -26.19
N THR A 209 -2.78 39.47 -25.68
CA THR A 209 -3.16 38.26 -24.97
C THR A 209 -2.96 37.00 -25.81
N ASN A 210 -3.30 37.03 -27.10
CA ASN A 210 -3.20 35.84 -27.96
C ASN A 210 -1.75 35.54 -28.36
N GLU A 211 -0.96 36.58 -28.63
CA GLU A 211 0.46 36.40 -28.96
C GLU A 211 1.28 35.95 -27.74
N SER A 212 1.01 36.52 -26.57
CA SER A 212 1.63 36.10 -25.30
C SER A 212 1.25 34.66 -24.93
N ARG A 213 -0.03 34.26 -25.15
CA ARG A 213 -0.48 32.88 -24.97
C ARG A 213 0.18 31.93 -25.97
N ALA A 214 0.33 32.32 -27.23
CA ALA A 214 1.00 31.51 -28.25
C ALA A 214 2.48 31.25 -27.87
N ARG A 215 3.22 32.28 -27.46
CA ARG A 215 4.60 32.14 -26.99
C ARG A 215 4.71 31.28 -25.72
N GLN A 216 3.75 31.39 -24.80
CA GLN A 216 3.71 30.56 -23.60
C GLN A 216 3.42 29.09 -23.93
N VAL A 217 2.50 28.82 -24.86
CA VAL A 217 2.18 27.46 -25.33
C VAL A 217 3.38 26.87 -26.05
N GLU A 218 4.05 27.61 -26.93
CA GLU A 218 5.25 27.15 -27.63
C GLU A 218 6.38 26.77 -26.65
N LYS A 219 6.58 27.57 -25.59
CA LYS A 219 7.55 27.25 -24.54
C LYS A 219 7.18 25.99 -23.75
N ARG A 220 5.89 25.77 -23.49
CA ARG A 220 5.40 24.53 -22.85
C ARG A 220 5.55 23.32 -23.76
N VAL A 221 5.30 23.44 -25.06
CA VAL A 221 5.49 22.37 -26.05
C VAL A 221 6.96 21.95 -26.10
N LYS A 222 7.90 22.90 -26.22
CA LYS A 222 9.35 22.59 -26.20
C LYS A 222 9.77 21.88 -24.91
N ASN A 223 9.24 22.29 -23.76
CA ASN A 223 9.54 21.62 -22.49
C ASN A 223 8.94 20.20 -22.40
N LEU A 224 7.76 19.98 -22.97
CA LEU A 224 7.13 18.66 -23.04
C LEU A 224 7.91 17.72 -23.96
N GLU A 225 8.37 18.20 -25.12
CA GLU A 225 9.24 17.43 -26.02
C GLU A 225 10.55 17.04 -25.31
N LEU A 226 11.15 17.95 -24.55
CA LEU A 226 12.38 17.70 -23.80
C LEU A 226 12.17 16.66 -22.68
N MET A 227 11.03 16.74 -21.97
CA MET A 227 10.63 15.72 -20.99
C MET A 227 10.34 14.37 -21.63
N ASP A 228 9.74 14.33 -22.81
CA ASP A 228 9.46 13.07 -23.52
C ASP A 228 10.77 12.38 -23.93
N VAL A 229 11.75 13.15 -24.41
CA VAL A 229 13.11 12.65 -24.69
C VAL A 229 13.82 12.14 -23.43
N GLU A 230 13.74 12.86 -22.31
CA GLU A 230 14.33 12.42 -21.03
C GLU A 230 13.63 11.17 -20.46
N LEU A 231 12.30 11.11 -20.52
CA LEU A 231 11.53 9.94 -20.09
C LEU A 231 11.88 8.72 -20.94
N ASN A 232 11.94 8.88 -22.26
CA ASN A 232 12.30 7.79 -23.17
C ASN A 232 13.72 7.26 -22.87
N LYS A 233 14.67 8.16 -22.57
CA LYS A 233 16.02 7.79 -22.14
C LYS A 233 16.05 7.02 -20.82
N CYS A 234 15.27 7.46 -19.82
CA CYS A 234 15.17 6.81 -18.51
C CYS A 234 14.48 5.43 -18.58
N CYS A 235 13.43 5.31 -19.39
CA CYS A 235 12.71 4.06 -19.60
C CYS A 235 13.58 3.00 -20.27
N ASN A 236 14.43 3.38 -21.23
CA ASN A 236 15.33 2.45 -21.89
C ASN A 236 16.42 1.90 -20.93
N SER A 237 17.01 2.75 -20.08
CA SER A 237 17.99 2.27 -19.08
C SER A 237 17.40 1.30 -18.05
N ASN A 238 16.13 1.47 -17.69
CA ASN A 238 15.46 0.56 -16.74
C ASN A 238 15.12 -0.80 -17.37
N LEU A 239 14.95 -0.87 -18.70
CA LEU A 239 14.67 -2.10 -19.42
C LEU A 239 15.92 -3.00 -19.48
N ASP A 240 17.09 -2.40 -19.72
CA ASP A 240 18.38 -3.10 -19.76
C ASP A 240 18.78 -3.66 -18.40
N ASP A 241 18.53 -2.90 -17.32
CA ASP A 241 18.74 -3.36 -15.93
C ASP A 241 17.88 -4.58 -15.57
N LEU A 242 16.64 -4.63 -16.08
CA LEU A 242 15.74 -5.77 -15.88
C LEU A 242 16.17 -6.99 -16.70
N ALA A 243 16.69 -6.77 -17.91
CA ALA A 243 17.21 -7.83 -18.77
C ALA A 243 18.46 -8.49 -18.19
N TRP A 244 19.39 -7.70 -17.63
CA TRP A 244 20.58 -8.23 -16.96
C TRP A 244 20.23 -9.04 -15.71
N LYS A 245 19.27 -8.59 -14.89
CA LYS A 245 18.78 -9.36 -13.71
C LYS A 245 18.17 -10.70 -14.11
N LYS A 246 17.33 -10.74 -15.15
CA LYS A 246 16.77 -11.99 -15.67
C LYS A 246 17.85 -12.97 -16.15
N SER A 247 18.90 -12.45 -16.78
CA SER A 247 20.05 -13.26 -17.22
C SER A 247 20.84 -13.81 -16.03
N TYR A 248 21.13 -12.97 -15.04
CA TYR A 248 21.88 -13.35 -13.84
C TYR A 248 21.13 -14.38 -12.99
N ASP A 249 19.82 -14.20 -12.81
CA ASP A 249 18.96 -15.15 -12.12
C ASP A 249 18.92 -16.49 -12.87
N ALA A 250 18.76 -16.48 -14.19
CA ALA A 250 18.72 -17.71 -14.99
C ALA A 250 20.01 -18.56 -14.87
N ILE A 251 21.18 -17.92 -14.91
CA ILE A 251 22.48 -18.59 -14.73
C ILE A 251 22.60 -19.16 -13.31
N PHE A 252 22.20 -18.39 -12.30
CA PHE A 252 22.26 -18.81 -10.91
C PHE A 252 21.32 -19.99 -10.63
N PHE A 253 20.09 -19.96 -11.17
CA PHE A 253 19.14 -21.06 -11.07
C PHE A 253 19.66 -22.32 -11.74
N LYS A 254 20.25 -22.22 -12.94
CA LYS A 254 20.87 -23.36 -13.64
C LYS A 254 21.96 -24.02 -12.80
N GLN A 255 22.82 -23.22 -12.19
CA GLN A 255 23.89 -23.72 -11.33
C GLN A 255 23.37 -24.39 -10.05
N ILE A 256 22.26 -23.90 -9.49
CA ILE A 256 21.59 -24.57 -8.37
C ILE A 256 20.97 -25.89 -8.82
N GLU A 257 20.28 -25.94 -9.96
CA GLU A 257 19.69 -27.18 -10.50
C GLU A 257 20.75 -28.28 -10.69
N ASP A 258 21.90 -27.95 -11.30
CA ASP A 258 22.99 -28.91 -11.52
C ASP A 258 23.55 -29.45 -10.19
N ARG A 259 23.66 -28.58 -9.17
CA ARG A 259 24.11 -28.98 -7.82
C ARG A 259 23.07 -29.84 -7.12
N VAL A 260 21.78 -29.56 -7.28
CA VAL A 260 20.68 -30.35 -6.72
C VAL A 260 20.67 -31.74 -7.34
N MET A 261 20.71 -31.86 -8.67
CA MET A 261 20.82 -33.15 -9.35
C MET A 261 22.05 -33.95 -8.90
N GLY A 262 23.20 -33.28 -8.73
CA GLY A 262 24.41 -33.93 -8.23
C GLY A 262 24.29 -34.47 -6.80
N VAL A 263 23.47 -33.84 -5.96
CA VAL A 263 23.18 -34.31 -4.59
C VAL A 263 22.18 -35.46 -4.62
N GLU A 264 21.13 -35.39 -5.45
CA GLU A 264 20.16 -36.48 -5.63
C GLU A 264 20.86 -37.77 -6.07
N PHE A 265 21.77 -37.69 -7.04
CA PHE A 265 22.54 -38.85 -7.50
C PHE A 265 23.41 -39.46 -6.37
N LYS A 266 24.00 -38.62 -5.52
CA LYS A 266 24.78 -39.10 -4.36
C LYS A 266 23.88 -39.73 -3.29
N LEU A 267 22.68 -39.18 -3.09
CA LEU A 267 21.69 -39.72 -2.16
C LEU A 267 21.27 -41.12 -2.60
N ASP A 268 20.91 -41.30 -3.88
CA ASP A 268 20.51 -42.58 -4.44
C ASP A 268 21.64 -43.63 -4.33
N SER A 269 22.88 -43.21 -4.59
CA SER A 269 24.06 -44.07 -4.40
C SER A 269 24.24 -44.51 -2.94
N LEU A 270 24.10 -43.59 -1.98
CA LEU A 270 24.20 -43.92 -0.55
C LEU A 270 23.06 -44.82 -0.10
N ASN A 271 21.84 -44.58 -0.58
CA ASN A 271 20.68 -45.39 -0.24
C ASN A 271 20.85 -46.83 -0.72
N THR A 272 21.40 -47.01 -1.91
CA THR A 272 21.73 -48.34 -2.46
C THR A 272 22.77 -49.07 -1.61
N LYS A 273 23.83 -48.38 -1.17
CA LYS A 273 24.86 -48.96 -0.28
C LYS A 273 24.30 -49.31 1.10
N LEU A 274 23.40 -48.49 1.63
CA LEU A 274 22.72 -48.76 2.90
C LEU A 274 21.90 -50.06 2.83
N GLU A 275 21.17 -50.26 1.73
CA GLU A 275 20.41 -51.48 1.49
C GLU A 275 21.29 -52.73 1.36
N GLU A 276 22.48 -52.63 0.74
CA GLU A 276 23.46 -53.72 0.74
C GLU A 276 23.95 -54.07 2.14
N ILE A 277 24.38 -53.06 2.92
CA ILE A 277 24.86 -53.27 4.30
C ILE A 277 23.74 -53.86 5.18
N SER A 278 22.51 -53.38 5.02
CA SER A 278 21.32 -53.92 5.70
C SER A 278 21.14 -55.41 5.42
N LYS A 279 21.26 -55.82 4.16
CA LYS A 279 21.15 -57.23 3.75
C LYS A 279 22.31 -58.08 4.28
N GLU A 280 23.53 -57.57 4.27
CA GLU A 280 24.69 -58.28 4.84
C GLU A 280 24.56 -58.48 6.34
N LYS A 281 24.11 -57.45 7.07
CA LYS A 281 23.92 -57.54 8.52
C LYS A 281 22.85 -58.59 8.88
N LYS A 282 21.72 -58.63 8.15
CA LYS A 282 20.71 -59.68 8.35
C LYS A 282 21.30 -61.09 8.19
N LYS A 283 22.13 -61.31 7.17
CA LYS A 283 22.78 -62.62 6.95
C LYS A 283 23.74 -62.99 8.08
N ALA A 284 24.46 -62.03 8.66
CA ALA A 284 25.35 -62.26 9.78
C ALA A 284 24.57 -62.60 11.07
N ASP A 285 23.51 -61.84 11.36
CA ASP A 285 22.66 -62.05 12.54
C ASP A 285 21.96 -63.44 12.48
N ASP A 286 21.49 -63.86 11.29
CA ASP A 286 20.89 -65.18 11.08
C ASP A 286 21.90 -66.33 11.28
N ALA A 287 23.16 -66.15 10.85
CA ALA A 287 24.23 -67.14 11.01
C ALA A 287 24.65 -67.31 12.47
N ASP A 288 24.81 -66.21 13.20
CA ASP A 288 25.13 -66.23 14.63
C ASP A 288 24.00 -66.84 15.46
N GLY A 289 22.73 -66.55 15.11
CA GLY A 289 21.56 -67.18 15.74
C GLY A 289 21.55 -68.71 15.61
N SER A 290 21.94 -69.24 14.45
CA SER A 290 22.05 -70.69 14.23
C SER A 290 23.16 -71.33 15.07
N LEU A 291 24.30 -70.66 15.26
CA LEU A 291 25.39 -71.15 16.11
C LEU A 291 25.00 -71.16 17.59
N VAL A 292 24.29 -70.13 18.04
CA VAL A 292 23.78 -70.05 19.42
C VAL A 292 22.80 -71.19 19.72
N GLN A 293 21.90 -71.53 18.79
CA GLN A 293 21.00 -72.67 18.95
C GLN A 293 21.75 -74.01 19.08
N GLN A 294 22.78 -74.24 18.26
CA GLN A 294 23.62 -75.44 18.38
C GLN A 294 24.34 -75.51 19.72
N LEU A 295 24.89 -74.38 20.19
CA LEU A 295 25.52 -74.30 21.50
C LEU A 295 24.50 -74.60 22.62
N GLU A 296 23.30 -74.04 22.54
CA GLU A 296 22.25 -74.25 23.54
C GLU A 296 21.81 -75.73 23.62
N GLU A 297 21.65 -76.42 22.49
CA GLU A 297 21.40 -77.86 22.47
C GLU A 297 22.55 -78.68 23.06
N SER A 298 23.80 -78.31 22.75
CA SER A 298 24.97 -78.99 23.29
C SER A 298 25.09 -78.81 24.81
N VAL A 299 24.76 -77.63 25.34
CA VAL A 299 24.74 -77.35 26.79
C VAL A 299 23.66 -78.19 27.48
N LYS A 300 22.44 -78.28 26.92
CA LYS A 300 21.36 -79.13 27.47
C LYS A 300 21.77 -80.61 27.55
N ASN A 301 22.47 -81.11 26.53
CA ASN A 301 22.99 -82.49 26.55
C ASN A 301 24.05 -82.69 27.64
N ILE A 302 24.96 -81.73 27.83
CA ILE A 302 25.99 -81.79 28.89
C ILE A 302 25.35 -81.75 30.28
N GLU A 303 24.35 -80.90 30.50
CA GLU A 303 23.59 -80.86 31.78
C GLU A 303 22.96 -82.22 32.11
N LEU A 304 22.42 -82.91 31.10
CA LEU A 304 21.82 -84.23 31.24
C LEU A 304 22.87 -85.28 31.63
N MET A 305 24.05 -85.26 31.00
CA MET A 305 25.18 -86.12 31.36
C MET A 305 25.70 -85.86 32.78
N VAL A 306 25.85 -84.59 33.17
CA VAL A 306 26.29 -84.21 34.52
C VAL A 306 25.27 -84.68 35.56
N SER A 307 23.98 -84.60 35.26
CA SER A 307 22.91 -85.10 36.14
C SER A 307 23.02 -86.61 36.34
N HIS A 308 23.25 -87.38 35.27
CA HIS A 308 23.49 -88.82 35.34
C HIS A 308 24.72 -89.17 36.18
N LEU A 309 25.85 -88.51 35.93
CA LEU A 309 27.10 -88.73 36.67
C LEU A 309 26.96 -88.38 38.15
N LYS A 310 26.20 -87.33 38.48
CA LYS A 310 25.94 -86.92 39.86
C LYS A 310 25.15 -87.99 40.62
N VAL A 311 24.12 -88.54 40.00
CA VAL A 311 23.34 -89.67 40.56
C VAL A 311 24.24 -90.90 40.77
N GLU A 312 25.14 -91.18 39.84
CA GLU A 312 26.10 -92.29 39.96
C GLU A 312 27.13 -92.08 41.07
N LEU A 313 27.62 -90.85 41.22
CA LEU A 313 28.55 -90.47 42.29
C LEU A 313 27.90 -90.59 43.67
N ASP A 314 26.64 -90.14 43.81
CA ASP A 314 25.88 -90.27 45.06
C ASP A 314 25.66 -91.74 45.42
N LYS A 315 25.40 -92.61 44.43
CA LYS A 315 25.36 -94.08 44.63
C LYS A 315 26.70 -94.63 45.13
N LYS A 316 27.84 -94.21 44.54
CA LYS A 316 29.18 -94.68 44.94
C LYS A 316 29.61 -94.19 46.33
N LYS A 317 29.25 -92.95 46.70
CA LYS A 317 29.58 -92.36 48.01
C LYS A 317 28.86 -93.06 49.17
N ASN A 318 27.63 -93.53 48.93
CA ASN A 318 26.89 -94.33 49.90
C ASN A 318 27.49 -95.74 50.11
N ILE A 319 28.36 -96.20 49.21
CA ILE A 319 29.08 -97.48 49.33
C ILE A 319 30.43 -97.27 50.05
N SER A 320 31.18 -96.19 49.76
CA SER A 320 32.49 -95.93 50.40
C SER A 320 32.40 -95.44 51.84
N SER A 321 31.22 -95.00 52.31
CA SER A 321 30.99 -94.63 53.71
C SER A 321 30.69 -95.84 54.60
N ALA A 322 30.46 -97.03 54.03
CA ALA A 322 30.19 -98.24 54.79
C ALA A 322 31.48 -98.99 55.20
N ASP A 323 32.58 -98.79 54.48
CA ASP A 323 33.88 -99.37 54.82
C ASP A 323 34.74 -98.33 55.57
N GLY A 324 34.59 -98.36 56.89
CA GLY A 324 35.40 -97.58 57.82
C GLY A 324 36.88 -97.90 57.69
N PHE A 325 37.69 -96.86 57.52
CA PHE A 325 39.09 -96.93 57.93
C PHE A 325 39.14 -97.03 59.46
N LEU A 326 39.48 -98.24 59.93
CA LEU A 326 40.01 -98.46 61.27
C LEU A 326 41.34 -97.72 61.40
N LEU A 327 41.47 -97.05 62.52
CA LEU A 327 42.70 -96.46 63.03
C LEU A 327 43.46 -97.55 63.79
N VAL A 328 44.80 -97.54 63.66
CA VAL A 328 45.88 -98.13 64.48
C VAL A 328 46.80 -99.13 63.74
N ASP A 329 48.08 -98.73 63.70
CA ASP A 329 49.39 -99.39 63.45
C ASP A 329 49.61 -100.36 62.28
#